data_AF-U5MVE0-F1
#
_entry.id   AF-U5MVE0-F1
#
_cell.length_a   1.000
_cell.length_b   1.000
_cell.length_c   1.000
_cell.angle_alpha   90.00
_cell.angle_beta   90.00
_cell.angle_gamma   90.00
#
_symmetry.space_group_name_H-M   'P 1'
#
loop_
_entity.id
_entity.type
_entity.pdbx_description
1 polymer ?
#
loop_
_entity_poly.entity_id
_entity_poly.type
_entity_poly.pdbx_seq_one_letter_code
_entity_poly.pdbx_strand_id
1 'polypeptide(L)'
;MYNFDVKKLYSDVIYIIESLDGLVSKSTLNRRKYIHFLDTIKECSEDKNKIKCAKNAEILKQLVNCQKCKCFNCNKECITDGCNRCEPGAGGHVALCDNDIITVYHFNHKSFKLKSNKLKNIETYQVLAIIQDIKYNEYFIVLNSNKKKYIAYYYPEVSGDTFGEIKSIDDFNFAIKAFEDSEVESV
;
A
#
# COMPACT_ATOMS: atom_id res chain seq x y z
N MET A 1 -6.50 -6.69 -23.43
CA MET A 1 -5.11 -7.14 -23.20
C MET A 1 -4.53 -6.33 -22.06
N TYR A 2 -3.94 -6.96 -21.05
CA TYR A 2 -3.39 -6.26 -19.89
C TYR A 2 -2.10 -5.51 -20.25
N ASN A 3 -2.08 -4.18 -20.07
CA ASN A 3 -0.96 -3.32 -20.45
C ASN A 3 0.06 -3.10 -19.31
N PHE A 4 0.43 -4.17 -18.61
CA PHE A 4 1.48 -4.12 -17.59
C PHE A 4 2.60 -5.12 -17.89
N ASP A 5 3.83 -4.73 -17.55
CA ASP A 5 5.05 -5.44 -17.93
C ASP A 5 5.44 -6.50 -16.89
N VAL A 6 4.81 -7.68 -17.02
CA VAL A 6 5.12 -8.85 -16.17
C VAL A 6 6.54 -9.37 -16.41
N LYS A 7 7.10 -9.15 -17.60
CA LYS A 7 8.46 -9.59 -17.92
C LYS A 7 9.48 -8.79 -17.12
N LYS A 8 9.31 -7.47 -17.07
CA LYS A 8 10.10 -6.61 -16.19
C LYS A 8 9.93 -7.02 -14.72
N LEU A 9 8.69 -7.22 -14.26
CA LEU A 9 8.44 -7.65 -12.88
C LEU A 9 9.20 -8.94 -12.53
N TYR A 10 9.21 -9.93 -13.41
CA TYR A 10 9.95 -11.18 -13.18
C TYR A 10 11.44 -10.93 -12.99
N SER A 11 12.07 -10.18 -13.90
CA SER A 11 13.49 -9.83 -13.79
C SER A 11 13.82 -9.09 -12.51
N ASP A 12 12.99 -8.11 -12.13
CA ASP A 12 13.17 -7.32 -10.90
C ASP A 12 13.05 -8.21 -9.65
N VAL A 13 12.12 -9.17 -9.63
CA VAL A 13 11.98 -10.13 -8.53
C VAL A 13 13.20 -11.03 -8.40
N ILE A 14 13.74 -11.55 -9.51
CA ILE A 14 14.95 -12.38 -9.49
C ILE A 14 16.14 -11.59 -8.94
N TYR A 15 16.36 -10.37 -9.45
CA TYR A 15 17.42 -9.49 -8.97
C TYR A 15 17.30 -9.22 -7.46
N ILE A 16 16.08 -9.06 -6.95
CA ILE A 16 15.86 -8.83 -5.52
C ILE A 16 16.15 -10.07 -4.69
N ILE A 17 15.73 -11.26 -5.15
CA ILE A 17 16.06 -12.52 -4.47
C ILE A 17 17.59 -12.66 -4.37
N GLU A 18 18.31 -12.41 -5.46
CA GLU A 18 19.77 -12.51 -5.50
C GLU A 18 20.44 -11.45 -4.62
N SER A 19 19.98 -10.20 -4.66
CA SER A 19 20.57 -9.11 -3.86
C SER A 19 20.28 -9.21 -2.36
N LEU A 20 19.21 -9.92 -1.96
CA LEU A 20 18.89 -10.17 -0.56
C LEU A 20 19.46 -11.51 -0.04
N ASP A 21 20.05 -12.33 -0.91
CA ASP A 21 20.62 -13.61 -0.51
C ASP A 21 21.76 -13.40 0.50
N GLY A 22 21.76 -14.20 1.57
CA GLY A 22 22.68 -14.04 2.70
C GLY A 22 22.46 -12.81 3.59
N LEU A 23 21.69 -11.80 3.15
CA LEU A 23 21.33 -10.63 3.96
C LEU A 23 20.05 -10.86 4.77
N VAL A 24 19.16 -11.72 4.26
CA VAL A 24 17.84 -11.98 4.84
C VAL A 24 17.65 -13.47 5.03
N SER A 25 17.05 -13.87 6.16
CA SER A 25 16.73 -15.28 6.40
C SER A 25 15.73 -15.80 5.36
N LYS A 26 15.83 -17.09 5.00
CA LYS A 26 14.91 -17.72 4.06
C LYS A 26 13.45 -17.65 4.52
N SER A 27 13.19 -17.75 5.82
CA SER A 27 11.84 -17.62 6.38
C SER A 27 11.29 -16.21 6.21
N THR A 28 12.10 -15.17 6.42
CA THR A 28 11.71 -13.77 6.17
C THR A 28 11.47 -13.51 4.69
N LEU A 29 12.33 -14.00 3.80
CA LEU A 29 12.17 -13.83 2.34
C LEU A 29 10.88 -14.49 1.83
N ASN A 30 10.57 -15.71 2.30
CA ASN A 30 9.39 -16.46 1.86
C ASN A 30 8.05 -15.83 2.28
N ARG A 31 8.03 -14.89 3.23
CA ARG A 31 6.81 -14.15 3.60
C ARG A 31 6.43 -13.06 2.60
N ARG A 32 7.32 -12.74 1.65
CA ARG A 32 7.08 -11.68 0.68
C ARG A 32 6.10 -12.14 -0.39
N LYS A 33 5.13 -11.27 -0.69
CA LYS A 33 4.07 -11.55 -1.65
C LYS A 33 4.61 -11.94 -3.03
N TYR A 34 5.63 -11.25 -3.53
CA TYR A 34 6.20 -11.55 -4.85
C TYR A 34 6.93 -12.90 -4.91
N ILE A 35 7.44 -13.42 -3.78
CA ILE A 35 8.02 -14.77 -3.69
C ILE A 35 6.92 -15.81 -3.76
N HIS A 36 5.83 -15.60 -3.01
CA HIS A 36 4.67 -16.50 -3.04
C HIS A 36 4.06 -16.63 -4.45
N PHE A 37 4.10 -15.55 -5.25
CA PHE A 37 3.61 -15.53 -6.62
C PHE A 37 4.69 -15.78 -7.69
N LEU A 38 5.93 -16.13 -7.34
CA LEU A 38 7.05 -16.22 -8.28
C LEU A 38 6.76 -17.12 -9.48
N ASP A 39 6.21 -18.32 -9.26
CA ASP A 39 5.87 -19.25 -10.34
C ASP A 39 4.81 -18.66 -11.29
N THR A 40 3.83 -17.95 -10.73
CA THR A 40 2.80 -17.26 -11.52
C THR A 40 3.41 -16.12 -12.33
N ILE A 41 4.30 -15.33 -11.73
CA ILE A 41 4.99 -14.23 -12.40
C ILE A 41 5.85 -14.78 -13.55
N LYS A 42 6.60 -15.86 -13.31
CA LYS A 42 7.41 -16.54 -14.33
C LYS A 42 6.56 -17.00 -15.51
N GLU A 43 5.53 -17.79 -15.24
CA GLU A 43 4.65 -18.31 -16.30
C GLU A 43 4.03 -17.20 -17.15
N CYS A 44 3.62 -16.11 -16.50
CA CYS A 44 3.00 -14.95 -17.15
C CYS A 44 4.01 -14.01 -17.83
N SER A 45 5.29 -14.08 -17.48
CA SER A 45 6.37 -13.40 -18.17
C SER A 45 6.69 -14.06 -19.51
N GLU A 46 6.52 -15.38 -19.61
CA GLU A 46 6.75 -16.19 -20.80
C GLU A 46 5.54 -16.16 -21.75
N ASP A 47 4.33 -16.33 -21.21
CA ASP A 47 3.08 -16.29 -21.98
C ASP A 47 1.93 -15.66 -21.17
N LYS A 48 1.53 -14.46 -21.58
CA LYS A 48 0.45 -13.67 -20.94
C LYS A 48 -0.95 -14.26 -21.15
N ASN A 49 -1.13 -15.21 -22.07
CA ASN A 49 -2.42 -15.79 -22.41
C ASN A 49 -2.81 -16.97 -21.50
N LYS A 50 -1.89 -17.44 -20.64
CA LYS A 50 -2.19 -18.53 -19.71
C LYS A 50 -3.37 -18.17 -18.79
N ILE A 51 -4.25 -19.14 -18.54
CA ILE A 51 -5.42 -19.01 -17.65
C ILE A 51 -5.00 -18.52 -16.26
N LYS A 52 -3.84 -18.97 -15.76
CA LYS A 52 -3.27 -18.56 -14.47
C LYS A 52 -3.03 -17.05 -14.41
N CYS A 53 -2.63 -16.42 -15.51
CA CYS A 53 -2.41 -14.98 -15.60
C CYS A 53 -3.71 -14.20 -15.52
N ALA A 54 -4.73 -14.67 -16.23
CA ALA A 54 -6.06 -14.08 -16.14
C ALA A 54 -6.64 -14.18 -14.73
N LYS A 55 -6.50 -15.34 -14.07
CA LYS A 55 -6.95 -15.56 -12.68
C LYS A 55 -6.24 -14.68 -11.66
N ASN A 56 -4.98 -14.32 -11.90
CA ASN A 56 -4.16 -13.54 -10.99
C ASN A 56 -3.92 -12.09 -11.47
N ALA A 57 -4.70 -11.61 -12.44
CA ALA A 57 -4.42 -10.34 -13.10
C ALA A 57 -4.34 -9.15 -12.13
N GLU A 58 -5.24 -9.07 -11.15
CA GLU A 58 -5.23 -7.99 -10.15
C GLU A 58 -4.02 -8.04 -9.23
N ILE A 59 -3.62 -9.24 -8.80
CA ILE A 59 -2.42 -9.44 -7.99
C ILE A 59 -1.17 -9.06 -8.79
N LEU A 60 -1.09 -9.47 -10.07
CA LEU A 60 0.02 -9.11 -10.93
C LEU A 60 0.12 -7.60 -11.15
N LYS A 61 -1.00 -6.90 -11.35
CA LYS A 61 -1.04 -5.43 -11.39
C LYS A 61 -0.52 -4.83 -10.09
N GLN A 62 -0.94 -5.36 -8.94
CA GLN A 62 -0.52 -4.88 -7.64
C GLN A 62 0.98 -5.06 -7.44
N LEU A 63 1.55 -6.20 -7.86
CA LEU A 63 2.98 -6.45 -7.78
C LEU A 63 3.78 -5.56 -8.74
N VAL A 64 3.30 -5.34 -9.97
CA VAL A 64 3.88 -4.35 -10.90
C VAL A 64 3.85 -2.95 -10.31
N ASN A 65 2.82 -2.61 -9.53
CA ASN A 65 2.79 -1.32 -8.87
C ASN A 65 3.72 -1.30 -7.64
N CYS A 66 3.76 -2.39 -6.87
CA CYS A 66 4.61 -2.54 -5.69
C CYS A 66 6.10 -2.52 -6.02
N GLN A 67 6.51 -2.88 -7.24
CA GLN A 67 7.93 -2.78 -7.64
C GLN A 67 8.49 -1.35 -7.54
N LYS A 68 7.61 -0.33 -7.45
CA LYS A 68 7.98 1.08 -7.23
C LYS A 68 8.08 1.46 -5.75
N CYS A 69 7.57 0.62 -4.84
CA CYS A 69 7.46 0.88 -3.41
C CYS A 69 8.82 0.52 -2.73
N LYS A 70 9.37 1.38 -1.83
CA LYS A 70 10.67 1.16 -1.13
C LYS A 70 10.77 -0.21 -0.42
N CYS A 71 9.64 -0.78 0.01
CA CYS A 71 9.60 -2.07 0.68
C CYS A 71 9.99 -3.26 -0.23
N PHE A 72 9.94 -3.10 -1.56
CA PHE A 72 10.10 -4.20 -2.50
C PHE A 72 11.51 -4.84 -2.42
N ASN A 73 12.56 -4.03 -2.25
CA ASN A 73 13.96 -4.44 -2.16
C ASN A 73 14.58 -4.25 -0.75
N CYS A 74 13.76 -3.99 0.28
CA CYS A 74 14.26 -3.78 1.64
C CYS A 74 14.88 -5.07 2.21
N ASN A 75 15.96 -4.99 2.98
CA ASN A 75 16.57 -6.14 3.68
C ASN A 75 15.96 -6.40 5.08
N LYS A 76 15.19 -5.45 5.63
CA LYS A 76 14.40 -5.67 6.84
C LYS A 76 13.10 -6.41 6.50
N GLU A 77 12.53 -7.08 7.50
CA GLU A 77 11.16 -7.57 7.40
C GLU A 77 10.21 -6.38 7.32
N CYS A 78 9.35 -6.36 6.29
CA CYS A 78 8.29 -5.37 6.21
C CYS A 78 7.17 -5.80 7.15
N ILE A 79 7.12 -5.21 8.34
CA ILE A 79 6.08 -5.45 9.36
C ILE A 79 4.79 -4.67 9.09
N THR A 80 4.75 -3.92 7.99
CA THR A 80 3.61 -3.10 7.57
C THR A 80 2.82 -3.76 6.44
N ASP A 81 1.68 -3.18 6.05
CA ASP A 81 0.88 -3.71 4.94
C ASP A 81 1.67 -3.78 3.61
N GLY A 82 2.74 -2.98 3.46
CA GLY A 82 3.69 -3.08 2.35
C GLY A 82 3.01 -3.03 0.97
N CYS A 83 3.21 -4.09 0.16
CA CYS A 83 2.57 -4.19 -1.16
C CYS A 83 1.05 -4.26 -1.14
N ASN A 84 0.43 -4.63 -0.01
CA ASN A 84 -1.03 -4.80 0.04
C ASN A 84 -1.78 -3.48 -0.15
N ARG A 85 -1.15 -2.34 0.13
CA ARG A 85 -1.69 -0.99 -0.09
C ARG A 85 -1.26 -0.35 -1.41
N CYS A 86 -0.36 -0.96 -2.19
CA CYS A 86 0.00 -0.47 -3.54
C CYS A 86 -1.13 -0.84 -4.56
N GLU A 87 -2.39 -0.45 -4.26
CA GLU A 87 -3.63 -0.77 -4.99
C GLU A 87 -3.63 -0.22 -6.44
N PRO A 88 -3.70 -1.08 -7.48
CA PRO A 88 -3.56 -0.64 -8.88
C PRO A 88 -4.58 0.39 -9.35
N GLY A 89 -5.86 0.18 -9.05
CA GLY A 89 -6.93 1.10 -9.45
C GLY A 89 -6.97 2.39 -8.63
N ALA A 90 -6.35 2.38 -7.45
CA ALA A 90 -6.36 3.48 -6.50
C ALA A 90 -5.13 4.40 -6.66
N GLY A 91 -4.13 3.98 -7.46
CA GLY A 91 -2.84 4.65 -7.58
C GLY A 91 -2.02 4.60 -6.28
N GLY A 92 -2.22 3.55 -5.48
CA GLY A 92 -1.61 3.40 -4.16
C GLY A 92 -0.09 3.21 -4.26
N HIS A 93 0.69 3.90 -3.43
CA HIS A 93 2.13 3.62 -3.28
C HIS A 93 2.62 3.97 -1.87
N VAL A 94 3.71 3.33 -1.44
CA VAL A 94 4.38 3.68 -0.17
C VAL A 94 5.19 4.95 -0.40
N ALA A 95 4.76 6.06 0.19
CA ALA A 95 5.43 7.36 0.13
C ALA A 95 6.54 7.49 1.19
N LEU A 96 6.28 6.99 2.40
CA LEU A 96 7.24 6.99 3.52
C LEU A 96 7.23 5.63 4.22
N CYS A 97 8.40 5.13 4.60
CA CYS A 97 8.55 3.93 5.42
C CYS A 97 9.87 3.99 6.18
N ASP A 98 9.82 4.07 7.51
CA ASP A 98 11.01 3.99 8.36
C ASP A 98 11.27 2.59 8.94
N ASN A 99 10.38 1.63 8.63
CA ASN A 99 10.35 0.23 9.04
C ASN A 99 10.08 -0.03 10.53
N ASP A 100 10.08 0.99 11.40
CA ASP A 100 10.09 0.79 12.85
C ASP A 100 8.99 1.60 13.57
N ILE A 101 8.58 2.76 13.04
CA ILE A 101 7.60 3.67 13.65
C ILE A 101 6.42 3.91 12.71
N ILE A 102 6.68 4.14 11.42
CA ILE A 102 5.65 4.63 10.52
C ILE A 102 5.76 4.14 9.08
N THR A 103 4.60 3.96 8.45
CA THR A 103 4.48 3.85 7.00
C THR A 103 3.34 4.71 6.49
N VAL A 104 3.57 5.46 5.41
CA VAL A 104 2.58 6.31 4.78
C VAL A 104 2.33 5.83 3.35
N TYR A 105 1.06 5.58 3.03
CA TYR A 105 0.59 5.15 1.72
C TYR A 105 -0.17 6.30 1.07
N HIS A 106 0.22 6.75 -0.11
CA HIS A 106 -0.47 7.79 -0.87
C HIS A 106 -1.37 7.17 -1.95
N PHE A 107 -2.46 7.85 -2.27
CA PHE A 107 -3.43 7.41 -3.27
C PHE A 107 -3.83 8.53 -4.23
N ASN A 108 -3.87 8.23 -5.52
CA ASN A 108 -4.21 9.22 -6.55
C ASN A 108 -5.70 9.18 -6.93
N HIS A 109 -6.34 8.01 -6.83
CA HIS A 109 -7.67 7.77 -7.39
C HIS A 109 -8.62 7.07 -6.41
N LYS A 110 -8.24 7.00 -5.13
CA LYS A 110 -9.06 6.37 -4.09
C LYS A 110 -10.07 7.36 -3.53
N SER A 111 -11.30 6.89 -3.33
CA SER A 111 -12.34 7.69 -2.68
C SER A 111 -13.27 6.80 -1.85
N PHE A 112 -13.83 7.37 -0.78
CA PHE A 112 -14.86 6.74 0.03
C PHE A 112 -16.13 7.57 0.01
N LYS A 113 -17.28 6.87 -0.02
CA LYS A 113 -18.58 7.49 0.25
C LYS A 113 -18.87 7.30 1.73
N LEU A 114 -18.76 8.37 2.49
CA LEU A 114 -18.99 8.35 3.94
C LEU A 114 -20.35 8.95 4.23
N LYS A 115 -21.10 8.29 5.13
CA LYS A 115 -22.36 8.81 5.64
C LYS A 115 -22.13 9.37 7.03
N SER A 116 -22.39 10.65 7.22
CA SER A 116 -22.31 11.26 8.55
C SER A 116 -23.46 10.75 9.43
N ASN A 117 -23.12 10.24 10.61
CA ASN A 117 -24.12 9.87 11.63
C ASN A 117 -24.92 11.08 12.12
N LYS A 118 -24.34 12.29 12.08
CA LYS A 118 -24.97 13.54 12.54
C LYS A 118 -25.85 14.18 11.46
N LEU A 119 -25.37 14.23 10.21
CA LEU A 119 -26.02 15.00 9.13
C LEU A 119 -26.87 14.14 8.19
N LYS A 120 -26.86 12.81 8.31
CA LYS A 120 -27.50 11.80 7.42
C LYS A 120 -27.15 11.91 5.92
N ASN A 121 -26.36 12.89 5.52
CA ASN A 121 -25.88 13.09 4.16
C ASN A 121 -24.72 12.15 3.84
N ILE A 122 -24.69 11.70 2.59
CA ILE A 122 -23.58 10.92 2.02
C ILE A 122 -22.72 11.91 1.25
N GLU A 123 -21.43 11.94 1.58
CA GLU A 123 -20.45 12.77 0.91
C GLU A 123 -19.30 11.88 0.39
N THR A 124 -18.72 12.27 -0.75
CA THR A 124 -17.58 11.55 -1.34
C THR A 124 -16.31 12.26 -0.92
N TYR A 125 -15.41 11.52 -0.30
CA TYR A 125 -14.11 11.99 0.14
C TYR A 125 -13.03 11.35 -0.72
N GLN A 126 -12.13 12.17 -1.26
CA GLN A 126 -10.90 11.67 -1.85
C GLN A 126 -9.98 11.20 -0.71
N VAL A 127 -9.38 10.02 -0.85
CA VAL A 127 -8.35 9.55 0.08
C VAL A 127 -7.01 10.05 -0.43
N LEU A 128 -6.32 10.85 0.37
CA LEU A 128 -4.98 11.32 0.05
C LEU A 128 -3.94 10.33 0.54
N ALA A 129 -4.07 9.89 1.80
CA ALA A 129 -3.13 8.95 2.39
C ALA A 129 -3.78 8.05 3.45
N ILE A 130 -3.15 6.90 3.68
CA ILE A 130 -3.33 6.08 4.88
C ILE A 130 -1.98 6.04 5.58
N ILE A 131 -1.98 6.27 6.89
CA ILE A 131 -0.79 6.26 7.74
C ILE A 131 -0.94 5.09 8.70
N GLN A 132 0.10 4.27 8.81
CA GLN A 132 0.17 3.17 9.75
C GLN A 132 1.20 3.51 10.82
N ASP A 133 0.75 3.65 12.07
CA ASP A 133 1.60 3.64 13.24
C ASP A 133 1.93 2.18 13.57
N ILE A 134 3.20 1.82 13.41
CA ILE A 134 3.69 0.46 13.59
C ILE A 134 3.70 0.08 15.07
N LYS A 135 4.03 1.03 15.95
CA LYS A 135 4.24 0.81 17.38
C LYS A 135 2.93 0.47 18.07
N TYR A 136 1.86 1.15 17.71
CA TYR A 136 0.52 0.96 18.30
C TYR A 136 -0.42 0.13 17.42
N ASN A 137 0.02 -0.24 16.21
CA ASN A 137 -0.79 -0.92 15.20
C ASN A 137 -2.10 -0.17 14.92
N GLU A 138 -1.97 1.15 14.79
CA GLU A 138 -3.08 2.07 14.53
C GLU A 138 -2.99 2.62 13.11
N TYR A 139 -4.14 2.91 12.51
CA TYR A 139 -4.19 3.53 11.21
C TYR A 139 -4.94 4.85 11.26
N PHE A 140 -4.41 5.80 10.50
CA PHE A 140 -5.02 7.09 10.23
C PHE A 140 -5.31 7.20 8.74
N ILE A 141 -6.37 7.94 8.40
CA ILE A 141 -6.68 8.26 7.01
C ILE A 141 -6.77 9.76 6.84
N VAL A 142 -6.11 10.24 5.78
CA VAL A 142 -6.15 11.64 5.35
C VAL A 142 -7.13 11.73 4.19
N LEU A 143 -8.17 12.52 4.38
CA LEU A 143 -9.27 12.71 3.43
C LEU A 143 -9.30 14.14 2.92
N ASN A 144 -9.82 14.34 1.72
CA ASN A 144 -10.09 15.65 1.14
C ASN A 144 -11.54 15.72 0.64
N SER A 145 -12.25 16.76 1.04
CA SER A 145 -13.52 17.16 0.44
C SER A 145 -13.62 18.69 0.37
N ASN A 146 -14.03 19.22 -0.78
CA ASN A 146 -14.26 20.65 -0.98
C ASN A 146 -13.08 21.55 -0.54
N LYS A 147 -11.85 21.14 -0.88
CA LYS A 147 -10.57 21.79 -0.51
C LYS A 147 -10.23 21.79 0.99
N LYS A 148 -10.99 21.05 1.80
CA LYS A 148 -10.70 20.84 3.22
C LYS A 148 -10.12 19.44 3.41
N LYS A 149 -8.99 19.37 4.11
CA LYS A 149 -8.37 18.13 4.54
C LYS A 149 -8.94 17.71 5.90
N TYR A 150 -9.12 16.41 6.10
CA TYR A 150 -9.60 15.80 7.33
C TYR A 150 -8.70 14.63 7.71
N ILE A 151 -8.58 14.36 9.01
CA ILE A 151 -7.88 13.20 9.55
C ILE A 151 -8.84 12.44 10.47
N ALA A 152 -8.86 11.12 10.33
CA ALA A 152 -9.67 10.22 11.14
C ALA A 152 -8.88 8.95 11.48
N TYR A 153 -9.25 8.28 12.56
CA TYR A 153 -8.84 6.89 12.75
C TYR A 153 -9.48 6.04 11.67
N TYR A 154 -8.75 5.04 11.19
CA TYR A 154 -9.16 4.12 10.14
C TYR A 154 -9.07 2.69 10.65
N TYR A 155 -10.14 1.93 10.51
CA TYR A 155 -10.22 0.54 10.93
C TYR A 155 -10.58 -0.31 9.71
N PRO A 156 -9.58 -0.92 9.05
CA PRO A 156 -9.83 -1.81 7.93
C PRO A 156 -10.46 -3.12 8.43
N GLU A 157 -11.66 -3.44 7.97
CA GLU A 157 -12.39 -4.66 8.37
C GLU A 157 -12.83 -5.47 7.15
N VAL A 158 -13.02 -6.78 7.34
CA VAL A 158 -13.46 -7.68 6.27
C VAL A 158 -14.85 -7.30 5.72
N SER A 159 -15.74 -6.81 6.59
CA SER A 159 -17.10 -6.38 6.25
C SER A 159 -17.18 -4.95 5.69
N GLY A 160 -16.04 -4.28 5.55
CA GLY A 160 -15.96 -2.89 5.10
C GLY A 160 -15.38 -1.97 6.17
N ASP A 161 -14.68 -0.95 5.71
CA ASP A 161 -13.91 -0.08 6.58
C ASP A 161 -14.77 0.81 7.50
N THR A 162 -14.31 1.02 8.73
CA THR A 162 -14.93 1.96 9.68
C THR A 162 -13.97 3.11 10.04
N PHE A 163 -14.54 4.22 10.53
CA PHE A 163 -13.82 5.48 10.75
C PHE A 163 -14.18 6.08 12.12
N GLY A 164 -13.17 6.60 12.82
CA GLY A 164 -13.31 7.23 14.13
C GLY A 164 -12.86 8.69 14.15
N GLU A 165 -13.55 9.53 14.94
CA GLU A 165 -13.07 10.89 15.25
C GLU A 165 -11.75 10.80 16.05
N ILE A 166 -10.75 11.61 15.68
CA ILE A 166 -9.50 11.72 16.44
C ILE A 166 -9.81 12.35 17.81
N LYS A 167 -9.36 11.71 18.89
CA LYS A 167 -9.65 12.14 20.27
C LYS A 167 -8.46 12.81 20.94
N SER A 168 -7.24 12.46 20.53
CA SER A 168 -6.00 12.97 21.09
C SER A 168 -5.34 13.98 20.15
N ILE A 169 -4.82 15.08 20.71
CA ILE A 169 -4.02 16.04 19.95
C ILE A 169 -2.69 15.44 19.50
N ASP A 170 -2.14 14.49 20.26
CA ASP A 170 -0.86 13.85 19.93
C ASP A 170 -0.99 12.98 18.69
N ASP A 171 -2.06 12.17 18.60
CA ASP A 171 -2.34 11.33 17.44
C ASP A 171 -2.62 12.18 16.19
N PHE A 172 -3.31 13.30 16.38
CA PHE A 172 -3.56 14.26 15.31
C PHE A 172 -2.24 14.84 14.79
N ASN A 173 -1.38 15.33 15.69
CA ASN A 173 -0.08 15.91 15.34
C ASN A 173 0.85 14.87 14.71
N PHE A 174 0.84 13.64 15.21
CA PHE A 174 1.59 12.52 14.63
C PHE A 174 1.16 12.28 13.19
N ALA A 175 -0.15 12.12 12.94
CA ALA A 175 -0.67 11.87 11.61
C ALA A 175 -0.42 13.03 10.63
N ILE A 176 -0.55 14.29 11.09
CA ILE A 176 -0.22 15.46 10.26
C ILE A 176 1.25 15.44 9.87
N LYS A 177 2.13 15.34 10.86
CA LYS A 177 3.58 15.40 10.62
C LYS A 177 4.01 14.30 9.65
N ALA A 178 3.53 13.08 9.86
CA ALA A 178 3.77 11.95 8.98
C ALA A 178 3.36 12.22 7.53
N PHE A 179 2.17 12.81 7.35
CA PHE A 179 1.66 13.14 6.04
C PHE A 179 2.50 14.22 5.36
N GLU A 180 2.82 15.30 6.07
CA GLU A 180 3.66 16.39 5.55
C GLU A 180 5.06 15.92 5.19
N ASP A 181 5.73 15.16 6.07
CA ASP A 181 7.07 14.59 5.83
C ASP A 181 7.06 13.69 4.57
N SER A 182 5.96 12.97 4.32
CA SER A 182 5.82 12.14 3.13
C SER A 182 5.59 12.90 1.82
N GLU A 183 5.14 14.16 1.87
CA GLU A 183 5.00 15.01 0.68
C GLU A 183 6.35 15.61 0.25
N VAL A 184 7.29 15.84 1.19
CA VAL A 184 8.59 16.49 0.91
C VAL A 184 9.54 15.60 0.10
N GLU A 185 9.46 14.27 0.21
CA GLU A 185 10.29 13.34 -0.57
C GLU A 185 9.86 13.19 -2.05
N SER A 186 8.83 13.89 -2.50
CA SER A 186 8.26 13.77 -3.85
C SER A 186 8.72 14.84 -4.86
N VAL A 187 9.78 15.60 -4.55
CA VAL A 187 10.41 16.61 -5.43
C VAL A 187 11.75 16.12 -5.99
#